data_AF-A0A5C2HSG8-F1
#
_entry.id   AF-A0A5C2HSG8-F1
#
_cell.length_a   1.000
_cell.length_b   1.000
_cell.length_c   1.000
_cell.angle_alpha   90.00
_cell.angle_beta   90.00
_cell.angle_gamma   90.00
#
_symmetry.space_group_name_H-M   'P 1'
#
loop_
_entity.id
_entity.type
_entity.pdbx_description
1 polymer ?
#
loop_
_entity_poly.entity_id
_entity_poly.type
_entity_poly.pdbx_seq_one_letter_code
_entity_poly.pdbx_strand_id
1 'polypeptide(L)' 'MKTITLQIDETIQEKFEWLLHHFSQDELKIIEQSEYQSDDHYLRTIPGMVESIKSARKEPLESGVELSQLDW' A
#
# COMPACT_ATOMS: atom_id res chain seq x y z
N MET A 1 11.47 3.79 12.81
CA MET A 1 12.28 3.51 11.60
C MET A 1 11.83 4.48 10.51
N LYS A 2 12.76 5.02 9.71
CA LYS A 2 12.42 5.92 8.59
C LYS A 2 12.55 5.11 7.29
N THR A 3 11.48 5.05 6.52
CA THR A 3 11.46 4.33 5.24
C THR A 3 11.81 5.30 4.11
N ILE A 4 12.71 4.89 3.21
CA ILE A 4 13.09 5.66 2.02
C ILE A 4 12.83 4.75 0.81
N THR A 5 12.02 5.24 -0.13
CA THR A 5 11.74 4.54 -1.40
C THR A 5 12.64 5.12 -2.49
N LEU A 6 13.33 4.24 -3.22
CA LEU A 6 14.20 4.60 -4.35
C LEU A 6 13.63 3.96 -5.61
N GLN A 7 13.37 4.78 -6.63
CA GLN A 7 13.09 4.29 -7.97
C GLN A 7 14.40 4.24 -8.74
N ILE A 8 14.72 3.07 -9.29
CA ILE A 8 15.90 2.86 -10.12
C ILE A 8 15.48 2.42 -11.52
N ASP A 9 16.36 2.68 -12.48
CA ASP A 9 16.23 2.17 -13.84
C ASP A 9 16.71 0.71 -13.89
N GLU A 10 16.04 -0.14 -14.67
CA GLU A 10 16.40 -1.57 -14.81
C GLU A 10 17.84 -1.75 -15.31
N THR A 11 18.37 -0.80 -16.10
CA THR A 11 19.74 -0.84 -16.62
C THR A 11 20.81 -0.74 -15.53
N ILE A 12 20.46 -0.30 -14.32
CA ILE A 12 21.38 -0.20 -13.18
C ILE A 12 21.08 -1.23 -12.09
N GLN A 13 20.12 -2.14 -12.30
CA GLN A 13 19.66 -3.09 -11.28
C GLN A 13 20.82 -3.90 -10.69
N GLU A 14 21.65 -4.55 -11.51
CA GLU A 14 22.78 -5.37 -11.04
C GLU A 14 23.79 -4.57 -10.20
N LYS A 15 24.04 -3.30 -10.56
CA LYS A 15 24.93 -2.42 -9.81
C LYS A 15 24.34 -2.04 -8.46
N PHE A 16 23.01 -1.88 -8.42
CA PHE A 16 22.30 -1.58 -7.19
C PHE A 16 22.27 -2.80 -6.28
N GLU A 17 21.94 -3.99 -6.80
CA GLU A 17 22.01 -5.25 -6.05
C GLU A 17 23.41 -5.49 -5.47
N TRP A 18 24.46 -5.25 -6.26
CA TRP A 18 25.85 -5.29 -5.79
C TRP A 18 26.10 -4.33 -4.63
N LEU A 19 25.63 -3.08 -4.70
CA LEU A 19 25.75 -2.12 -3.61
C LEU A 19 25.04 -2.62 -2.34
N LEU A 20 23.84 -3.18 -2.49
CA LEU A 20 23.02 -3.67 -1.37
C LEU A 20 23.68 -4.85 -0.64
N HIS A 21 24.45 -5.69 -1.33
CA HIS A 21 25.20 -6.79 -0.71
C HIS A 21 26.27 -6.36 0.31
N HIS A 22 26.62 -5.07 0.36
CA HIS A 22 27.58 -4.55 1.34
C HIS A 22 26.95 -4.27 2.72
N PHE A 23 25.62 -4.28 2.80
CA PHE A 23 24.88 -4.04 4.03
C PHE A 23 24.46 -5.37 4.65
N SER A 24 24.40 -5.42 5.98
CA SER A 24 23.82 -6.58 6.65
C SER A 24 22.29 -6.58 6.48
N GLN A 25 21.67 -7.77 6.54
CA GLN A 25 20.21 -7.90 6.41
C GLN A 25 19.44 -7.18 7.53
N ASP A 26 20.09 -6.94 8.67
CA ASP A 26 19.52 -6.20 9.80
C ASP A 26 19.53 -4.68 9.56
N GLU A 27 20.40 -4.19 8.67
CA GLU A 27 20.53 -2.77 8.33
C GLU A 27 19.70 -2.37 7.10
N LEU A 28 19.55 -3.28 6.13
CA LEU A 28 18.85 -3.02 4.89
C LEU A 28 17.96 -4.20 4.47
N LYS A 29 16.66 -3.94 4.41
CA LYS A 29 15.65 -4.87 3.91
C LYS A 29 15.12 -4.37 2.58
N ILE A 30 15.24 -5.18 1.53
CA ILE A 30 14.53 -4.96 0.27
C ILE A 30 13.07 -5.35 0.52
N ILE A 31 12.17 -4.38 0.37
CA ILE A 31 10.73 -4.59 0.47
C ILE A 31 10.20 -4.50 -0.96
N GLU A 32 9.70 -5.61 -1.49
CA GLU A 32 9.10 -5.60 -2.83
C GLU A 32 7.86 -4.71 -2.84
N GLN A 33 7.72 -3.88 -3.86
CA GLN A 33 6.49 -3.10 -4.08
C GLN A 33 5.24 -3.98 -4.25
N SER A 34 5.38 -5.30 -4.46
CA SER A 34 4.27 -6.24 -4.44
C SER A 34 3.52 -6.27 -3.10
N GLU A 35 4.16 -5.81 -2.01
CA GLU A 35 3.50 -5.57 -0.72
C GLU A 35 2.60 -4.32 -0.73
N TYR A 36 2.81 -3.38 -1.67
CA TYR A 36 1.91 -2.26 -1.93
C TYR A 36 0.87 -2.69 -2.96
N GLN A 37 -0.08 -3.50 -2.49
CA GLN A 37 -1.27 -3.80 -3.25
C GLN A 37 -2.09 -2.51 -3.42
N SER A 38 -2.50 -2.18 -4.64
CA SER A 38 -3.45 -1.08 -4.88
C SER A 38 -4.64 -1.21 -3.94
N ASP A 39 -5.08 -0.12 -3.32
CA ASP A 39 -6.21 -0.12 -2.37
C ASP A 39 -7.43 -0.85 -2.93
N ASP A 40 -7.74 -0.66 -4.22
CA ASP A 40 -8.84 -1.36 -4.89
C ASP A 40 -8.59 -2.88 -5.00
N HIS A 41 -7.36 -3.28 -5.30
CA HIS A 41 -6.99 -4.70 -5.33
C HIS A 41 -7.05 -5.30 -3.93
N TYR A 42 -6.58 -4.58 -2.90
CA TYR A 42 -6.66 -4.99 -1.50
C TYR A 42 -8.10 -5.18 -1.05
N LEU A 43 -8.96 -4.18 -1.28
CA LEU A 43 -10.38 -4.26 -0.92
C LEU A 43 -11.09 -5.43 -1.59
N ARG A 44 -10.70 -5.79 -2.83
CA ARG A 44 -11.24 -6.98 -3.52
C ARG A 44 -10.76 -8.31 -2.95
N THR A 45 -9.64 -8.34 -2.23
CA THR A 45 -9.17 -9.57 -1.58
C THR A 45 -9.99 -9.93 -0.33
N ILE A 46 -10.68 -8.95 0.28
CA ILE A 46 -11.45 -9.17 1.50
C ILE A 46 -12.85 -9.70 1.13
N PRO A 47 -13.22 -10.93 1.57
CA PRO A 47 -14.53 -11.50 1.25
C PRO A 47 -15.68 -10.61 1.73
N GLY A 48 -16.61 -10.28 0.83
CA GLY A 48 -17.80 -9.47 1.15
C GLY A 48 -17.57 -7.96 1.18
N MET A 49 -16.34 -7.48 1.04
CA MET A 49 -16.02 -6.05 1.10
C MET A 49 -16.61 -5.28 -0.09
N VAL A 50 -16.55 -5.87 -1.29
CA VAL A 50 -17.12 -5.27 -2.51
C VAL A 50 -18.64 -5.12 -2.38
N GLU A 51 -19.32 -6.13 -1.83
CA GLU A 51 -20.76 -6.13 -1.57
C GLU A 51 -21.16 -5.13 -0.48
N SER A 52 -20.33 -5.02 0.57
CA SER A 52 -20.50 -4.03 1.65
C SER A 52 -20.43 -2.61 1.11
N ILE A 53 -19.41 -2.26 0.31
CA ILE A 53 -19.25 -0.94 -0.31
C ILE A 53 -20.43 -0.62 -1.24
N LYS A 54 -20.87 -1.60 -2.05
CA LYS A 54 -22.04 -1.44 -2.93
C LYS A 54 -23.33 -1.22 -2.13
N SER A 55 -23.46 -1.82 -0.95
CA SER A 55 -24.61 -1.66 -0.07
C SER A 55 -24.60 -0.30 0.61
N ALA A 56 -23.46 0.12 1.16
CA ALA A 56 -23.26 1.44 1.77
C ALA A 56 -23.60 2.57 0.80
N ARG A 57 -23.27 2.43 -0.48
CA ARG A 57 -23.61 3.42 -1.51
C ARG A 57 -25.13 3.61 -1.72
N LYS A 58 -25.95 2.66 -1.31
CA LYS A 58 -27.42 2.73 -1.40
C LYS A 58 -28.04 3.31 -0.13
N GLU A 59 -27.27 3.54 0.92
CA GLU A 59 -27.78 4.11 2.17
C GLU A 59 -28.16 5.59 1.98
N PRO A 60 -29.19 6.07 2.70
CA PRO A 60 -29.55 7.48 2.67
C PRO A 60 -28.41 8.37 3.16
N LEU A 61 -28.26 9.54 2.56
CA LEU A 61 -27.22 10.51 2.95
C LEU A 61 -27.30 10.90 4.44
N GLU A 62 -28.52 10.92 4.99
CA GLU A 62 -28.83 11.19 6.40
C GLU A 62 -28.21 10.18 7.37
N SER A 63 -27.85 8.98 6.89
CA SER A 63 -27.16 7.94 7.66
C SER A 63 -25.63 8.08 7.62
N GLY A 64 -25.11 8.98 6.77
CA GLY A 64 -23.69 9.28 6.67
C GLY A 64 -23.23 10.36 7.65
N VAL A 65 -21.92 10.49 7.80
CA VAL A 65 -21.26 11.58 8.53
C VAL A 65 -20.44 12.44 7.57
N GLU A 66 -20.37 13.75 7.83
CA GLU A 66 -19.52 14.62 7.03
C GLU A 66 -18.04 14.36 7.33
N LEU A 67 -17.18 14.66 6.35
CA LEU A 67 -15.72 14.51 6.48
C LEU A 67 -15.17 15.26 7.71
N SER A 68 -15.79 16.39 8.07
CA SER A 68 -15.44 17.23 9.23
C SER A 68 -15.74 16.57 10.58
N GLN A 69 -16.53 15.51 10.60
CA GLN A 69 -17.00 14.81 11.80
C GLN A 69 -16.27 13.48 12.03
N LEU A 70 -15.29 13.13 11.17
CA LEU A 70 -14.47 11.94 11.35
C LEU A 70 -13.36 12.23 12.38
N ASP A 71 -13.24 11.37 13.39
CA ASP A 71 -12.08 11.34 14.31
C ASP A 71 -10.92 10.64 13.60
N TRP A 72 -9.94 11.41 13.14
CA TRP A 72 -8.71 10.94 12.50
C TRP A 72 -7.54 10.91 13.48
#